data_AF-A0A926X3Y6-F1
#
_entry.id   AF-A0A926X3Y6-F1
#
_cell.length_a   1.000
_cell.length_b   1.000
_cell.length_c   1.000
_cell.angle_alpha   90.00
_cell.angle_beta   90.00
_cell.angle_gamma   90.00
#
_symmetry.space_group_name_H-M   'P 1'
#
loop_
_entity.id
_entity.type
_entity.pdbx_description
1 polymer ?
#
loop_
_entity_poly.entity_id
_entity_poly.type
_entity_poly.pdbx_seq_one_letter_code
_entity_poly.pdbx_strand_id
1 'polypeptide(L)'
;MGSQSTAKTIFLLASMVGWLIVGASLMYLFPLIADWVVSSELTHRWMVNLSRGGYDPMLAWVGGGITLVITTVANLVWFQRFEGKI
;
A
#
# COMPACT_ATOMS: atom_id res chain seq x y z
N MET A 1 32.71 5.58 -1.49
CA MET A 1 31.24 5.51 -1.45
C MET A 1 30.70 6.77 -2.10
N GLY A 2 30.12 6.66 -3.30
CA GLY A 2 29.68 7.83 -4.07
C GLY A 2 28.60 8.61 -3.34
N SER A 3 28.74 9.94 -3.29
CA SER A 3 27.80 10.82 -2.61
C SER A 3 26.39 10.67 -3.19
N GLN A 4 25.42 10.27 -2.37
CA GLN A 4 24.02 10.18 -2.76
C GLN A 4 23.49 11.60 -2.95
N SER A 5 22.92 11.90 -4.12
CA SER A 5 22.33 13.22 -4.36
C SER A 5 21.11 13.44 -3.45
N THR A 6 20.90 14.67 -2.99
CA THR A 6 19.74 15.06 -2.18
C THR A 6 18.42 14.66 -2.86
N ALA A 7 18.35 14.79 -4.20
CA ALA A 7 17.20 14.37 -4.99
C ALA A 7 16.91 12.87 -4.85
N LYS A 8 17.95 12.02 -4.91
CA LYS A 8 17.81 10.57 -4.73
C LYS A 8 17.37 10.22 -3.31
N THR A 9 17.88 10.93 -2.30
CA THR A 9 17.44 10.73 -0.91
C THR A 9 15.96 11.08 -0.73
N ILE A 10 15.51 12.23 -1.23
CA ILE A 10 14.10 12.65 -1.16
C ILE A 10 13.20 11.64 -1.89
N PHE A 11 13.59 11.24 -3.10
CA PHE A 11 12.85 10.24 -3.86
C PHE A 11 12.70 8.92 -3.09
N LEU A 12 13.79 8.41 -2.51
CA LEU A 12 13.74 7.17 -1.73
C LEU A 12 12.86 7.30 -0.50
N LEU A 13 12.94 8.40 0.24
CA LEU A 13 12.10 8.64 1.42
C LEU A 13 10.61 8.71 1.05
N ALA A 14 10.27 9.43 -0.02
CA ALA A 14 8.89 9.49 -0.52
C ALA A 14 8.40 8.11 -1.00
N SER A 15 9.24 7.35 -1.70
CA SER A 15 8.95 5.99 -2.14
C SER A 15 8.71 5.06 -0.95
N MET A 16 9.52 5.16 0.10
CA MET A 16 9.33 4.39 1.35
C MET A 16 7.97 4.69 1.99
N VAL A 17 7.57 5.97 2.08
CA VAL A 17 6.25 6.34 2.61
C VAL A 17 5.13 5.73 1.74
N GLY A 18 5.26 5.81 0.42
CA GLY A 18 4.31 5.18 -0.51
C GLY A 18 4.15 3.69 -0.26
N TRP A 19 5.26 2.95 -0.17
CA TRP A 19 5.24 1.51 0.11
C TRP A 19 4.73 1.17 1.51
N LEU A 20 4.99 2.00 2.52
CA LEU A 20 4.44 1.83 3.87
C LEU A 20 2.92 1.95 3.87
N ILE A 21 2.37 2.93 3.16
CA ILE A 21 0.92 3.09 3.02
C ILE A 21 0.32 1.88 2.31
N VAL A 22 0.93 1.42 1.21
CA VAL A 22 0.48 0.21 0.51
C VAL A 22 0.48 -1.00 1.44
N GLY A 23 1.56 -1.22 2.19
CA GLY A 23 1.65 -2.30 3.17
C GLY A 23 0.58 -2.21 4.26
N ALA A 24 0.36 -1.02 4.82
CA ALA A 24 -0.68 -0.78 5.81
C ALA A 24 -2.09 -1.05 5.25
N SER A 25 -2.37 -0.63 4.01
CA SER A 25 -3.64 -0.91 3.35
C SER A 25 -3.85 -2.41 3.13
N LEU A 26 -2.82 -3.16 2.73
CA LEU A 26 -2.92 -4.61 2.58
C LEU A 26 -3.20 -5.31 3.91
N MET A 27 -2.55 -4.90 4.99
CA MET A 27 -2.83 -5.42 6.33
C MET A 27 -4.25 -5.09 6.77
N TYR A 28 -4.73 -3.87 6.51
CA TYR A 28 -6.08 -3.44 6.85
C TYR A 28 -7.16 -4.18 6.05
N LEU A 29 -6.88 -4.56 4.80
CA LEU A 29 -7.78 -5.34 3.95
C LEU A 29 -7.80 -6.84 4.29
N PHE A 30 -6.85 -7.32 5.07
CA PHE A 30 -6.71 -8.75 5.36
C PHE A 30 -7.99 -9.40 5.94
N PRO A 31 -8.73 -8.78 6.88
CA PRO A 31 -9.98 -9.36 7.38
C PRO A 31 -11.03 -9.57 6.28
N LEU A 32 -11.20 -8.59 5.39
CA LEU A 32 -12.11 -8.68 4.26
C LEU A 32 -11.69 -9.79 3.29
N ILE A 33 -10.39 -9.86 2.97
CA ILE A 33 -9.86 -10.89 2.06
C ILE A 33 -10.05 -12.28 2.68
N ALA A 34 -9.77 -12.43 3.97
CA ALA A 34 -9.99 -13.68 4.69
C ALA A 34 -11.47 -14.08 4.67
N ASP A 35 -12.37 -13.13 4.85
CA ASP A 35 -13.81 -13.38 4.78
C ASP A 35 -14.28 -13.80 3.37
N TRP A 36 -13.75 -13.17 2.31
CA TRP A 36 -14.08 -13.55 0.94
C TRP A 36 -13.49 -14.89 0.50
N VAL A 37 -12.25 -15.20 0.92
CA VAL A 37 -11.54 -16.40 0.44
C VAL A 37 -11.87 -17.62 1.29
N VAL A 38 -11.90 -17.48 2.62
CA VAL A 38 -12.18 -18.59 3.54
C VAL A 38 -13.68 -18.74 3.75
N SER A 39 -14.44 -17.64 3.75
CA SER A 39 -15.91 -17.63 3.83
C SER A 39 -16.49 -18.50 4.94
N SER A 40 -15.90 -18.39 6.14
CA SER A 40 -16.33 -19.17 7.32
C SER A 40 -17.18 -18.33 8.28
N GLU A 41 -17.92 -19.00 9.16
CA GLU A 41 -18.65 -18.33 10.25
C GLU A 41 -17.72 -17.48 11.13
N LEU A 42 -16.48 -17.95 11.36
CA LEU A 42 -15.48 -17.24 12.15
C LEU A 42 -15.06 -15.93 11.48
N THR A 43 -14.81 -15.94 10.16
CA THR A 43 -14.41 -14.73 9.41
C THR A 43 -15.55 -13.73 9.30
N HIS A 44 -16.79 -14.21 9.13
CA HIS A 44 -17.97 -13.35 9.09
C HIS A 44 -18.18 -12.65 10.45
N ARG A 45 -18.06 -13.40 11.56
CA ARG A 45 -18.14 -12.80 12.91
C ARG A 45 -17.02 -11.81 13.18
N TRP A 46 -15.82 -12.07 12.68
CA TRP A 46 -14.72 -11.13 12.78
C TRP A 46 -15.04 -9.81 12.07
N MET A 47 -15.56 -9.87 10.84
CA MET A 47 -16.01 -8.69 10.08
C MET A 47 -17.14 -7.94 10.79
N VAL A 48 -18.13 -8.64 11.36
CA VAL A 48 -19.22 -8.01 12.13
C VAL A 48 -18.67 -7.27 13.35
N ASN A 49 -17.73 -7.87 14.09
CA ASN A 49 -17.11 -7.23 15.25
C ASN A 49 -16.27 -6.01 14.86
N LEU A 50 -15.50 -6.10 13.77
CA LEU A 50 -14.75 -4.96 13.24
C LEU A 50 -15.65 -3.82 12.78
N SER A 51 -16.75 -4.14 12.09
CA SER A 51 -17.71 -3.15 11.58
C SER A 51 -18.37 -2.36 12.72
N ARG A 52 -18.58 -2.98 13.89
CA ARG A 52 -19.04 -2.27 15.10
C ARG A 52 -18.05 -1.23 15.60
N GLY A 53 -16.76 -1.41 15.33
CA GLY A 53 -15.68 -0.47 15.64
C GLY A 53 -15.44 0.59 14.58
N GLY A 54 -16.29 0.70 13.54
CA GLY A 54 -16.13 1.66 12.45
C GLY A 54 -15.11 1.23 11.39
N TYR A 55 -14.82 -0.07 11.27
CA TYR A 55 -14.00 -0.60 10.18
C TYR A 55 -14.65 -0.32 8.82
N ASP A 56 -13.92 0.36 7.94
CA ASP A 56 -14.34 0.65 6.57
C ASP A 56 -13.25 0.18 5.58
N PRO A 57 -13.39 -1.02 5.00
CA PRO A 57 -12.40 -1.55 4.07
C PRO A 57 -12.27 -0.73 2.78
N MET A 58 -13.28 0.07 2.40
CA MET A 58 -13.20 0.89 1.19
C MET A 58 -12.08 1.93 1.28
N LEU A 59 -11.79 2.44 2.48
CA LEU A 59 -10.70 3.39 2.69
C LEU A 59 -9.35 2.79 2.30
N ALA A 60 -9.09 1.54 2.71
CA ALA A 60 -7.85 0.85 2.37
C ALA A 60 -7.82 0.41 0.91
N TRP A 61 -8.96 0.04 0.34
CA TRP A 61 -9.06 -0.33 -1.08
C TRP A 61 -8.74 0.86 -1.99
N VAL A 62 -9.43 1.98 -1.79
CA VAL A 62 -9.27 3.18 -2.60
C VAL A 62 -7.94 3.87 -2.30
N GLY A 63 -7.65 4.13 -1.03
CA GLY A 63 -6.42 4.82 -0.61
C GLY A 63 -5.17 4.02 -0.98
N GLY A 64 -5.14 2.74 -0.61
CA GLY A 64 -4.02 1.85 -0.91
C GLY A 64 -3.83 1.63 -2.41
N GLY A 65 -4.92 1.46 -3.16
CA GLY A 65 -4.87 1.31 -4.62
C GLY A 65 -4.32 2.55 -5.34
N ILE A 66 -4.79 3.75 -4.97
CA ILE A 66 -4.26 5.01 -5.52
C ILE A 66 -2.78 5.16 -5.18
N THR A 67 -2.40 4.94 -3.92
CA THR A 67 -0.99 5.05 -3.52
C THR A 67 -0.10 4.05 -4.23
N LEU A 68 -0.58 2.81 -4.45
CA LEU A 68 0.15 1.80 -5.22
C LEU A 68 0.44 2.31 -6.64
N VAL A 69 -0.58 2.76 -7.37
CA VAL A 69 -0.42 3.27 -8.75
C VAL A 69 0.56 4.43 -8.79
N ILE A 70 0.39 5.43 -7.91
CA ILE A 70 1.28 6.60 -7.86
C ILE A 70 2.71 6.18 -7.54
N THR A 71 2.90 5.31 -6.55
CA THR A 71 4.22 4.86 -6.11
C THR A 71 4.93 4.08 -7.22
N THR A 72 4.23 3.14 -7.87
CA THR A 72 4.80 2.36 -8.98
C THR A 72 5.15 3.24 -10.17
N VAL A 73 4.26 4.16 -10.58
CA VAL A 73 4.52 5.08 -11.70
C VAL A 73 5.68 6.01 -11.38
N ALA A 74 5.73 6.59 -10.17
CA ALA A 74 6.83 7.47 -9.77
C ALA A 74 8.18 6.73 -9.75
N ASN A 75 8.20 5.48 -9.27
CA ASN A 75 9.41 4.65 -9.31
C ASN A 75 9.83 4.34 -10.74
N LEU A 76 8.89 3.94 -11.59
CA LEU A 76 9.16 3.66 -13.00
C LEU A 76 9.74 4.89 -13.69
N VAL A 77 9.07 6.05 -13.60
CA VAL A 77 9.56 7.33 -14.16
C VAL A 77 10.96 7.67 -13.67
N TRP A 78 11.24 7.48 -12.38
CA TRP A 78 12.56 7.73 -11.81
C TRP A 78 13.65 6.83 -12.43
N PHE A 79 13.39 5.53 -12.51
CA PHE A 79 14.33 4.58 -13.09
C PHE A 79 14.55 4.83 -14.59
N GLN A 80 13.52 5.22 -15.35
CA GLN A 80 13.69 5.61 -16.76
C GLN A 80 14.60 6.83 -16.88
N ARG A 81 14.33 7.87 -16.10
CA ARG A 81 14.90 9.19 -16.33
C ARG A 81 16.30 9.37 -15.75
N PHE A 82 16.55 8.79 -14.57
CA PHE A 82 17.73 9.09 -13.77
C PHE A 82 18.69 7.91 -13.61
N GLU A 83 18.21 6.67 -13.77
CA GLU A 83 19.08 5.49 -13.69
C GLU A 83 19.35 4.84 -15.05
N GLY A 84 18.57 5.18 -16.09
CA GLY A 84 18.68 4.55 -17.41
C GLY A 84 18.44 3.04 -17.38
N LYS A 85 17.69 2.56 -16.38
CA LYS A 85 17.43 1.13 -16.15
C LYS A 85 15.98 0.82 -16.41
N ILE A 86 15.68 0.24 -17.58
CA ILE A 86 14.41 -0.41 -17.95
C ILE A 86 14.67 -1.43 -19.05
#